data_AF-A0A502DIK0-F1
#
_entry.id   AF-A0A502DIK0-F1
#
_cell.length_a   1.000
_cell.length_b   1.000
_cell.length_c   1.000
_cell.angle_alpha   90.00
_cell.angle_beta   90.00
_cell.angle_gamma   90.00
#
_symmetry.space_group_name_H-M   'P 1'
#
loop_
_entity.id
_entity.type
_entity.pdbx_description
1 polymer ?
#
loop_
_entity_poly.entity_id
_entity_poly.type
_entity_poly.pdbx_seq_one_letter_code
_entity_poly.pdbx_strand_id
1 'polypeptide(L)'
;MKNTLIAFAAACTLLVAGTATAQVGKAASEATDAAKHKVDEKRADSKAEKSGPVGKAVNNVKSGYHKNRSKNSAQKAKQSLKNAG
;
A
#
# COMPACT_ATOMS: atom_id res chain seq x y z
N MET A 1 30.91 3.95 34.22
CA MET A 1 30.84 4.52 32.86
C MET A 1 30.68 3.49 31.73
N LYS A 2 30.96 2.19 31.95
CA LYS A 2 30.72 1.15 30.91
C LYS A 2 29.24 0.78 30.73
N ASN A 3 28.45 0.82 31.81
CA ASN A 3 27.04 0.40 31.79
C ASN A 3 26.12 1.41 31.08
N THR A 4 26.51 2.68 30.99
CA THR A 4 25.75 3.74 30.31
C THR A 4 25.88 3.65 28.78
N LEU A 5 27.00 3.14 28.27
CA LEU A 5 27.22 2.94 26.82
C LEU A 5 26.35 1.81 26.24
N ILE A 6 26.15 0.73 26.99
CA ILE A 6 25.32 -0.41 26.57
C ILE A 6 23.83 -0.01 26.51
N ALA A 7 23.37 0.77 27.50
CA ALA A 7 22.00 1.27 27.53
C ALA A 7 21.70 2.23 26.37
N PHE A 8 22.67 3.08 25.98
CA PHE A 8 22.52 4.00 24.86
C PHE A 8 22.52 3.26 23.50
N ALA A 9 23.39 2.26 23.33
CA ALA A 9 23.42 1.43 22.13
C ALA A 9 22.12 0.62 21.94
N ALA A 10 21.55 0.09 23.03
CA ALA A 10 20.26 -0.61 23.01
C ALA A 10 19.08 0.32 22.69
N ALA A 11 19.11 1.57 23.16
CA ALA A 11 18.10 2.56 22.82
C ALA A 11 18.18 2.97 21.33
N CYS A 12 19.38 3.09 20.77
CA CYS A 12 19.57 3.38 19.35
C CYS A 12 19.09 2.23 18.44
N THR A 13 19.34 0.97 18.80
CA THR A 13 18.83 -0.18 18.03
C THR A 13 17.30 -0.31 18.13
N LEU A 14 16.69 0.03 19.26
CA LEU A 14 15.23 0.07 19.40
C LEU A 14 14.58 1.22 18.62
N LEU A 15 15.23 2.39 18.55
CA LEU A 15 14.76 3.53 17.73
C LEU A 15 14.83 3.24 16.22
N VAL A 16 15.90 2.58 15.77
CA VAL A 16 16.04 2.11 14.38
C VAL A 16 15.03 0.98 14.08
N ALA A 17 14.84 0.04 15.00
CA ALA A 17 13.86 -1.03 14.83
C ALA A 17 12.41 -0.51 14.81
N GLY A 18 12.07 0.49 15.64
CA GLY A 18 10.73 1.08 15.74
C GLY A 18 10.31 1.89 14.50
N THR A 19 11.25 2.58 13.87
CA THR A 19 10.99 3.34 12.62
C THR A 19 10.85 2.40 11.41
N ALA A 20 11.68 1.35 11.34
CA ALA A 20 11.56 0.31 10.32
C ALA A 20 10.23 -0.46 10.42
N THR A 21 9.76 -0.78 11.63
CA THR A 21 8.46 -1.49 11.81
C THR A 21 7.26 -0.63 11.37
N ALA A 22 7.27 0.67 11.64
CA ALA A 22 6.20 1.57 11.21
C ALA A 22 6.11 1.67 9.68
N GLN A 23 7.25 1.72 8.99
CA GLN A 23 7.30 1.83 7.53
C GLN A 23 6.99 0.50 6.84
N VAL A 24 7.40 -0.64 7.41
CA VAL A 24 6.98 -1.98 6.95
C VAL A 24 5.48 -2.17 7.14
N GLY A 25 4.91 -1.76 8.29
CA GLY A 25 3.47 -1.78 8.52
C GLY A 25 2.70 -0.89 7.53
N LYS A 26 3.21 0.30 7.25
CA LYS A 26 2.68 1.20 6.21
C LYS A 26 2.76 0.57 4.82
N ALA A 27 3.84 -0.12 4.49
CA ALA A 27 3.96 -0.83 3.22
C ALA A 27 2.93 -1.96 3.08
N ALA A 28 2.71 -2.74 4.14
CA ALA A 28 1.72 -3.81 4.15
C ALA A 28 0.29 -3.28 3.98
N SER A 29 -0.04 -2.16 4.64
CA SER A 29 -1.34 -1.49 4.50
C SER A 29 -1.57 -0.98 3.08
N GLU A 30 -0.59 -0.29 2.49
CA GLU A 30 -0.68 0.21 1.11
C GLU A 30 -0.72 -0.93 0.08
N ALA A 31 -0.01 -2.04 0.33
CA ALA A 31 -0.10 -3.23 -0.53
C ALA A 31 -1.49 -3.88 -0.47
N THR A 32 -2.09 -3.93 0.72
CA THR A 32 -3.47 -4.44 0.92
C THR A 32 -4.48 -3.56 0.18
N ASP A 33 -4.34 -2.24 0.26
CA ASP A 33 -5.23 -1.32 -0.45
C ASP A 33 -5.04 -1.39 -1.97
N ALA A 34 -3.81 -1.62 -2.44
CA ALA A 34 -3.56 -1.90 -3.85
C ALA A 34 -4.31 -3.16 -4.33
N ALA A 35 -4.30 -4.23 -3.52
CA ALA A 35 -5.01 -5.46 -3.82
C ALA A 35 -6.54 -5.26 -3.81
N LYS A 36 -7.10 -4.57 -2.81
CA LYS A 36 -8.54 -4.24 -2.77
C LYS A 36 -8.98 -3.50 -4.03
N HIS A 37 -8.26 -2.45 -4.39
CA HIS A 37 -8.56 -1.70 -5.61
C HIS A 37 -8.38 -2.55 -6.88
N LYS A 38 -7.45 -3.51 -6.90
CA LYS A 38 -7.35 -4.44 -8.03
C LYS A 38 -8.57 -5.34 -8.15
N VAL A 39 -9.11 -5.82 -7.02
CA VAL A 39 -10.34 -6.60 -7.00
C VAL A 39 -11.53 -5.76 -7.47
N ASP A 40 -11.63 -4.52 -7.01
CA ASP A 40 -12.72 -3.61 -7.43
C ASP A 40 -12.63 -3.21 -8.90
N GLU A 41 -11.41 -3.02 -9.44
CA GLU A 41 -11.17 -2.88 -10.90
C GLU A 41 -11.76 -4.07 -11.64
N LYS A 42 -11.44 -5.31 -11.23
CA LYS A 42 -11.93 -6.52 -11.89
C LYS A 42 -13.44 -6.72 -11.75
N ARG A 43 -14.01 -6.34 -10.62
CA ARG A 43 -15.47 -6.32 -10.44
C ARG A 43 -16.13 -5.30 -11.36
N ALA A 44 -15.54 -4.12 -11.53
CA ALA A 44 -16.04 -3.10 -12.43
C ALA A 44 -15.93 -3.52 -13.90
N ASP A 45 -14.80 -4.13 -14.31
CA ASP A 45 -14.62 -4.72 -15.65
C ASP A 45 -15.72 -5.74 -15.95
N SER A 46 -15.93 -6.70 -15.03
CA SER A 46 -16.97 -7.73 -15.21
C SER A 46 -18.38 -7.14 -15.28
N LYS A 47 -18.66 -6.07 -14.53
CA LYS A 47 -19.94 -5.35 -14.62
C LYS A 47 -20.06 -4.61 -15.96
N ALA A 48 -18.98 -4.04 -16.49
CA ALA A 48 -18.99 -3.36 -17.77
C ALA A 48 -19.29 -4.32 -18.93
N GLU A 49 -18.73 -5.53 -18.89
CA GLU A 49 -18.98 -6.59 -19.87
C GLU A 49 -20.45 -7.03 -19.89
N LYS A 50 -21.09 -7.07 -18.72
CA LYS A 50 -22.49 -7.50 -18.55
C LYS A 50 -23.51 -6.36 -18.74
N SER A 51 -23.06 -5.13 -18.96
CA SER A 51 -23.92 -3.94 -19.03
C SER A 51 -24.23 -3.50 -20.46
N GLY A 52 -25.38 -2.84 -20.63
CA GLY A 52 -25.70 -2.06 -21.82
C GLY A 52 -24.76 -0.85 -21.99
N PRO A 53 -24.86 -0.09 -23.10
CA PRO A 53 -23.87 0.92 -23.51
C PRO A 53 -23.54 1.97 -22.43
N VAL A 54 -24.56 2.52 -21.78
CA VAL A 54 -24.39 3.52 -20.70
C VAL A 54 -23.74 2.89 -19.47
N GLY A 55 -24.23 1.72 -19.05
CA GLY A 55 -23.66 1.00 -17.91
C GLY A 55 -22.21 0.57 -18.16
N LYS A 56 -21.86 0.20 -19.40
CA LYS A 56 -20.49 -0.12 -19.82
C LYS A 56 -19.57 1.10 -19.65
N ALA A 57 -20.00 2.27 -20.13
CA ALA A 57 -19.23 3.51 -19.98
C ALA A 57 -18.97 3.86 -18.50
N VAL A 58 -20.01 3.81 -17.65
CA VAL A 58 -19.89 4.11 -16.21
C VAL A 58 -18.97 3.11 -15.50
N ASN A 59 -19.13 1.83 -15.78
CA ASN A 59 -18.32 0.79 -15.14
C ASN A 59 -16.85 0.84 -15.63
N ASN A 60 -16.59 1.21 -16.88
CA ASN A 60 -15.23 1.43 -17.38
C ASN A 60 -14.53 2.59 -16.66
N VAL A 61 -15.24 3.70 -16.38
CA VAL A 61 -14.69 4.80 -15.58
C VAL A 61 -14.36 4.34 -14.16
N LYS A 62 -15.26 3.57 -13.53
CA LYS A 62 -15.03 2.98 -12.20
C LYS A 62 -13.82 2.04 -12.20
N SER A 63 -13.68 1.19 -13.22
CA SER A 63 -12.51 0.35 -13.40
C SER A 63 -11.23 1.19 -13.52
N GLY A 64 -11.25 2.22 -14.37
CA GLY A 64 -10.12 3.15 -14.52
C GLY A 64 -9.69 3.82 -13.21
N TYR A 65 -10.65 4.26 -12.39
CA TYR A 65 -10.39 4.83 -11.07
C TYR A 65 -9.66 3.83 -10.16
N HIS A 66 -10.21 2.61 -10.03
CA HIS A 66 -9.63 1.58 -9.17
C HIS A 66 -8.27 1.10 -9.67
N LYS A 67 -8.08 0.99 -10.98
CA LYS A 67 -6.78 0.69 -11.59
C LYS A 67 -5.72 1.72 -11.21
N ASN A 68 -6.06 3.01 -11.27
CA ASN A 68 -5.12 4.07 -10.93
C ASN A 68 -4.81 4.09 -9.43
N ARG A 69 -5.82 3.88 -8.58
CA ARG A 69 -5.64 3.78 -7.13
C ARG A 69 -4.79 2.57 -6.74
N SER A 70 -5.02 1.41 -7.37
CA SER A 70 -4.24 0.20 -7.15
C SER A 70 -2.75 0.44 -7.44
N LYS A 71 -2.44 1.06 -8.60
CA LYS A 71 -1.06 1.43 -8.95
C LYS A 71 -0.43 2.40 -7.96
N ASN A 72 -1.15 3.44 -7.57
CA ASN A 72 -0.65 4.44 -6.63
C ASN A 72 -0.32 3.81 -5.26
N SER A 73 -1.23 3.00 -4.72
CA SER A 73 -1.01 2.29 -3.46
C SER A 73 0.16 1.30 -3.56
N ALA A 74 0.33 0.58 -4.68
CA ALA A 74 1.51 -0.26 -4.89
C ALA A 74 2.82 0.55 -4.91
N GLN A 75 2.82 1.75 -5.52
CA GLN A 75 3.99 2.64 -5.49
C GLN A 75 4.29 3.15 -4.08
N LYS A 76 3.27 3.52 -3.30
CA LYS A 76 3.42 3.93 -1.90
C LYS A 76 3.94 2.81 -1.01
N ALA A 77 3.49 1.57 -1.25
CA ALA A 77 4.01 0.39 -0.56
C ALA A 77 5.51 0.23 -0.85
N LYS A 78 5.90 0.27 -2.13
CA LYS A 78 7.30 0.21 -2.55
C LYS A 78 8.13 1.34 -1.94
N GLN A 79 7.62 2.57 -1.90
CA GLN A 79 8.32 3.69 -1.30
C GLN A 79 8.48 3.52 0.22
N SER A 80 7.46 2.98 0.90
CA SER A 80 7.53 2.75 2.34
C SER A 80 8.56 1.67 2.68
N LEU A 81 8.69 0.62 1.86
CA LEU A 81 9.78 -0.36 2.01
C LEU A 81 11.16 0.25 1.75
N LYS A 82 11.30 1.09 0.72
CA LYS A 82 12.56 1.79 0.44
C LYS A 82 12.99 2.72 1.56
N ASN A 83 12.05 3.32 2.28
CA ASN A 83 12.37 4.20 3.38
C ASN A 83 12.76 3.43 4.66
N ALA A 84 12.43 2.12 4.72
CA ALA A 84 12.66 1.24 5.87
C ALA A 84 14.00 0.51 5.86
N GLY A 85 14.71 0.52 4.72
CA GLY A 85 16.06 0.01 4.57
C GLY A 85 17.04 1.14 4.30
#